data_AF-A0A6B9ZN23-F1
#
_entry.id   AF-A0A6B9ZN23-F1
#
_cell.length_a   1.000
_cell.length_b   1.000
_cell.length_c   1.000
_cell.angle_alpha   90.00
_cell.angle_beta   90.00
_cell.angle_gamma   90.00
#
_symmetry.space_group_name_H-M   'P 1'
#
loop_
_entity.id
_entity.type
_entity.pdbx_description
1 polymer ?
#
loop_
_entity_poly.entity_id
_entity_poly.type
_entity_poly.pdbx_seq_one_letter_code
_entity_poly.pdbx_strand_id
1 'polypeptide(L)'
;MAFQITYRRLAVVNMLHSFYLDKEGSNYYGLSQEDQEFRLADLLMDNRYNLMDDVSITPTPATEKILKGQRIVYRQTSTGIVLGVASAPGADGALTTAVPISGTLRLQFLIRIRNAALLSRSNLRINPLFPAIYYFTNDDTTTGKSFPSLSSAIQEVVNGRVYEMGESAIVNGNVSQAVTRTDNDAAGWVNTDDYHCINEYDRILLPKKFSYTFDVTGITEANFILMKGADEIKVLPFQQTTDLHDALLDFTGTPDGIYTLKITGSNSYNRSYTVYLHATLYQRDAWGVLDLVMHTADASFQLIDADGLLAVPTAPVFELRFASRSTYWKYYLQKGDPPGSDSNWDEVSPAPPGIRKVIISKQPYPLMQAYRKVSYAAISLPNPDGEMISRQGDLICSEILLPKMKL
;
A
#
# COMPACT_ATOMS: atom_id res chain seq x y z
N MET A 1 -18.21 19.46 -43.14
CA MET A 1 -17.59 18.19 -42.71
C MET A 1 -17.76 18.09 -41.21
N ALA A 2 -18.44 17.07 -40.69
CA ALA A 2 -18.56 16.85 -39.25
C ALA A 2 -17.27 16.18 -38.76
N PHE A 3 -16.50 16.86 -37.90
CA PHE A 3 -15.35 16.25 -37.25
C PHE A 3 -15.87 15.20 -36.26
N GLN A 4 -15.70 13.92 -36.59
CA GLN A 4 -16.03 12.82 -35.68
C GLN A 4 -14.91 12.70 -34.64
N ILE A 5 -15.14 13.21 -33.43
CA ILE A 5 -14.20 13.08 -32.31
C ILE A 5 -14.27 11.63 -31.81
N THR A 6 -13.16 10.89 -31.93
CA THR A 6 -13.06 9.52 -31.43
C THR A 6 -12.28 9.52 -30.12
N TYR A 7 -12.86 8.95 -29.06
CA TYR A 7 -12.15 8.75 -27.80
C TYR A 7 -11.43 7.39 -27.79
N ARG A 8 -10.19 7.40 -27.33
CA ARG A 8 -9.37 6.20 -27.11
C ARG A 8 -8.93 6.17 -25.66
N ARG A 9 -8.66 4.97 -25.14
CA ARG A 9 -8.12 4.79 -23.79
C ARG A 9 -6.71 5.39 -23.74
N LEU A 10 -6.45 6.22 -22.73
CA LEU A 10 -5.13 6.81 -22.46
C LEU A 10 -4.37 5.96 -21.44
N ALA A 11 -5.05 5.55 -20.37
CA ALA A 11 -4.50 4.67 -19.33
C ALA A 11 -5.62 4.03 -18.52
N VAL A 12 -5.28 2.95 -17.83
CA VAL A 12 -6.07 2.37 -16.74
C VAL A 12 -5.17 2.27 -15.52
N VAL A 13 -5.70 2.56 -14.33
CA VAL A 13 -5.03 2.22 -13.07
C VAL A 13 -5.98 1.35 -12.28
N ASN A 14 -5.63 0.08 -12.15
CA ASN A 14 -6.33 -0.88 -11.31
C ASN A 14 -5.74 -0.83 -9.90
N MET A 15 -6.59 -0.74 -8.90
CA MET A 15 -6.30 -0.96 -7.50
C MET A 15 -6.90 -2.32 -7.15
N LEU A 16 -6.05 -3.29 -6.85
CA LEU A 16 -6.38 -4.70 -6.64
C LEU A 16 -6.04 -5.09 -5.21
N HIS A 17 -6.89 -5.87 -4.55
CA HIS A 17 -6.68 -6.23 -3.14
C HIS A 17 -6.86 -7.73 -2.90
N SER A 18 -5.80 -8.38 -2.41
CA SER A 18 -5.73 -9.82 -2.16
C SER A 18 -6.89 -10.36 -1.31
N PHE A 19 -7.38 -9.61 -0.32
CA PHE A 19 -8.55 -9.99 0.50
C PHE A 19 -9.75 -10.47 -0.32
N TYR A 20 -10.05 -9.82 -1.44
CA TYR A 20 -11.17 -10.21 -2.31
C TYR A 20 -10.75 -11.20 -3.41
N LEU A 21 -9.46 -11.24 -3.77
CA LEU A 21 -8.94 -11.94 -4.95
C LEU A 21 -8.37 -13.33 -4.65
N ASP A 22 -7.85 -13.54 -3.45
CA ASP A 22 -7.22 -14.78 -3.03
C ASP A 22 -8.27 -15.85 -2.68
N LYS A 23 -7.91 -17.10 -2.94
CA LYS A 23 -8.65 -18.29 -2.52
C LYS A 23 -7.74 -19.17 -1.67
N GLU A 24 -8.32 -20.05 -0.85
CA GLU A 24 -7.54 -21.01 -0.08
C GLU A 24 -6.60 -21.81 -0.99
N GLY A 25 -5.30 -21.80 -0.66
CA GLY A 25 -4.25 -22.47 -1.44
C GLY A 25 -3.91 -21.81 -2.78
N SER A 26 -4.49 -20.66 -3.14
CA SER A 26 -4.28 -20.02 -4.43
C SER A 26 -4.26 -18.48 -4.33
N ASN A 27 -3.04 -17.94 -4.26
CA ASN A 27 -2.78 -16.50 -4.33
C ASN A 27 -3.05 -15.97 -5.75
N TYR A 28 -3.79 -14.86 -5.87
CA TYR A 28 -4.12 -14.22 -7.13
C TYR A 28 -2.88 -13.87 -7.96
N TYR A 29 -1.86 -13.26 -7.37
CA TYR A 29 -0.67 -12.79 -8.09
C TYR A 29 0.29 -13.92 -8.47
N GLY A 30 0.11 -15.11 -7.90
CA GLY A 30 0.84 -16.32 -8.31
C GLY A 30 0.21 -17.05 -9.51
N LEU A 31 -0.94 -16.59 -10.01
CA LEU A 31 -1.62 -17.19 -11.16
C LEU A 31 -1.03 -16.72 -12.49
N SER A 32 -1.31 -17.49 -13.55
CA SER A 32 -1.08 -17.02 -14.92
C SER A 32 -1.93 -15.78 -15.22
N GLN A 33 -1.51 -14.96 -16.18
CA GLN A 33 -2.25 -13.75 -16.56
C GLN A 33 -3.70 -14.06 -17.00
N GLU A 34 -3.90 -15.14 -17.76
CA GLU A 34 -5.23 -15.58 -18.20
C GLU A 34 -6.12 -15.97 -17.00
N ASP A 35 -5.56 -16.69 -16.02
CA ASP A 35 -6.29 -17.08 -14.81
C ASP A 35 -6.60 -15.88 -13.90
N GLN A 36 -5.71 -14.88 -13.86
CA GLN A 36 -5.96 -13.62 -13.15
C GLN A 36 -7.15 -12.87 -13.77
N GLU A 37 -7.14 -12.72 -15.10
CA GLU A 37 -8.22 -12.07 -15.85
C GLU A 37 -9.56 -12.82 -15.67
N PHE A 38 -9.54 -14.16 -15.76
CA PHE A 38 -10.72 -14.99 -15.53
C PHE A 38 -11.25 -14.83 -14.11
N ARG A 39 -10.38 -14.89 -13.09
CA ARG A 39 -10.79 -14.75 -11.69
C ARG A 39 -11.35 -13.37 -11.40
N LEU A 40 -10.72 -12.31 -11.89
CA LEU A 40 -11.22 -10.95 -11.72
C LEU A 40 -12.57 -10.78 -12.41
N ALA A 41 -12.74 -11.32 -13.63
CA ALA A 41 -14.01 -11.27 -14.34
C ALA A 41 -15.14 -12.00 -13.58
N ASP A 42 -14.87 -13.21 -13.05
CA ASP A 42 -15.81 -13.98 -12.22
C ASP A 42 -16.27 -13.17 -10.99
N LEU A 43 -15.31 -12.58 -10.25
CA LEU A 43 -15.61 -11.77 -9.07
C LEU A 43 -16.39 -10.49 -9.39
N LEU A 44 -16.12 -9.87 -10.54
CA LEU A 44 -16.85 -8.69 -11.01
C LEU A 44 -18.28 -9.05 -11.44
N MET A 45 -18.48 -10.19 -12.12
CA MET A 45 -19.81 -10.66 -12.53
C MET A 45 -20.71 -10.96 -11.33
N ASP A 46 -20.14 -11.54 -10.27
CA ASP A 46 -20.87 -11.86 -9.03
C ASP A 46 -20.97 -10.68 -8.05
N ASN A 47 -20.48 -9.49 -8.41
CA ASN A 47 -20.42 -8.31 -7.54
C ASN A 47 -19.68 -8.59 -6.20
N ARG A 48 -18.70 -9.49 -6.22
CA ARG A 48 -17.83 -9.83 -5.07
C ARG A 48 -16.59 -8.94 -4.99
N TYR A 49 -16.30 -8.19 -6.06
CA TYR A 49 -15.23 -7.21 -6.09
C TYR A 49 -15.76 -5.82 -6.47
N ASN A 50 -15.74 -4.88 -5.52
CA ASN A 50 -16.09 -3.48 -5.80
C ASN A 50 -15.29 -2.51 -4.91
N LEU A 51 -14.19 -1.99 -5.46
CA LEU A 51 -13.36 -1.03 -4.75
C LEU A 51 -14.03 0.34 -4.58
N MET A 52 -15.05 0.69 -5.37
CA MET A 52 -15.73 1.99 -5.22
C MET A 52 -16.41 2.15 -3.85
N ASP A 53 -16.73 1.04 -3.20
CA ASP A 53 -17.31 1.04 -1.85
C ASP A 53 -16.25 1.39 -0.79
N ASP A 54 -14.98 1.06 -1.06
CA ASP A 54 -13.88 1.24 -0.13
C ASP A 54 -13.06 2.52 -0.37
N VAL A 55 -13.00 3.00 -1.62
CA VAL A 55 -12.09 4.09 -2.04
C VAL A 55 -12.78 5.09 -2.98
N SER A 56 -12.46 6.37 -2.84
CA SER A 56 -12.70 7.38 -3.87
C SER A 56 -11.41 7.89 -4.46
N ILE A 57 -11.38 7.99 -5.78
CA ILE A 57 -10.27 8.58 -6.52
C ILE A 57 -10.82 9.82 -7.22
N THR A 58 -10.18 10.98 -7.00
CA THR A 58 -10.68 12.25 -7.53
C THR A 58 -9.52 13.08 -8.08
N PRO A 59 -9.64 13.67 -9.29
CA PRO A 59 -8.61 14.58 -9.79
C PRO A 59 -8.43 15.78 -8.85
N THR A 60 -7.20 16.32 -8.76
CA THR A 60 -6.99 17.60 -8.07
C THR A 60 -7.66 18.74 -8.86
N PRO A 61 -7.93 19.91 -8.24
CA PRO A 61 -8.49 21.06 -8.97
C PRO A 61 -7.64 21.53 -10.15
N ALA A 62 -6.32 21.33 -10.09
CA ALA A 62 -5.42 21.60 -11.21
C ALA A 62 -5.60 20.56 -12.33
N THR A 63 -5.62 19.27 -11.96
CA THR A 63 -5.85 18.16 -12.89
C THR A 63 -7.21 18.29 -13.59
N GLU A 64 -8.28 18.69 -12.91
CA GLU A 64 -9.60 18.88 -13.54
C GLU A 64 -9.57 19.90 -14.69
N LYS A 65 -8.81 20.99 -14.53
CA LYS A 65 -8.64 22.00 -15.60
C LYS A 65 -7.85 21.42 -16.77
N ILE A 66 -6.81 20.65 -16.47
CA ILE A 66 -5.98 19.96 -17.47
C ILE A 66 -6.83 18.96 -18.26
N LEU A 67 -7.59 18.10 -17.58
CA LEU A 67 -8.45 17.09 -18.21
C LEU A 67 -9.44 17.74 -19.19
N LYS A 68 -10.11 18.84 -18.78
CA LYS A 68 -11.02 19.60 -19.66
C LYS A 68 -10.28 20.21 -20.85
N GLY A 69 -9.14 20.86 -20.62
CA GLY A 69 -8.35 21.51 -21.68
C GLY A 69 -7.78 20.52 -22.71
N GLN A 70 -7.38 19.33 -22.26
CA GLN A 70 -6.80 18.27 -23.08
C GLN A 70 -7.83 17.27 -23.62
N ARG A 71 -9.13 17.51 -23.36
CA ARG A 71 -10.23 16.60 -23.74
C ARG A 71 -10.00 15.16 -23.26
N ILE A 72 -9.55 15.04 -22.01
CA ILE A 72 -9.42 13.76 -21.32
C ILE A 72 -10.66 13.57 -20.45
N VAL A 73 -11.32 12.43 -20.63
CA VAL A 73 -12.44 11.97 -19.82
C VAL A 73 -11.90 11.03 -18.75
N TYR A 74 -12.31 11.29 -17.52
CA TYR A 74 -12.00 10.49 -16.34
C TYR A 74 -13.24 9.72 -15.90
N ARG A 75 -13.08 8.44 -15.54
CA ARG A 75 -14.12 7.64 -14.90
C ARG A 75 -13.53 6.69 -13.86
N GLN A 76 -14.10 6.68 -12.66
CA GLN A 76 -13.85 5.65 -11.66
C GLN A 76 -14.67 4.38 -11.99
N THR A 77 -14.08 3.21 -11.80
CA THR A 77 -14.67 1.86 -11.99
C THR A 77 -14.57 1.07 -10.69
N SER A 78 -15.18 -0.12 -10.65
CA SER A 78 -15.05 -1.07 -9.53
C SER A 78 -13.62 -1.54 -9.26
N THR A 79 -12.70 -1.36 -10.22
CA THR A 79 -11.29 -1.74 -10.09
C THR A 79 -10.35 -0.56 -9.96
N GLY A 80 -10.79 0.69 -10.06
CA GLY A 80 -9.88 1.85 -10.02
C GLY A 80 -10.34 2.96 -10.97
N ILE A 81 -9.48 3.39 -11.90
CA ILE A 81 -9.79 4.50 -12.83
C ILE A 81 -9.45 4.18 -14.27
N VAL A 82 -10.21 4.79 -15.19
CA VAL A 82 -9.96 4.77 -16.62
C VAL A 82 -9.88 6.20 -17.14
N LEU A 83 -8.85 6.48 -17.91
CA LEU A 83 -8.66 7.73 -18.64
C LEU A 83 -8.90 7.48 -20.12
N GLY A 84 -9.74 8.29 -20.75
CA GLY A 84 -9.93 8.32 -22.19
C GLY A 84 -9.56 9.68 -22.75
N VAL A 85 -8.90 9.75 -23.89
CA VAL A 85 -8.50 11.01 -24.54
C VAL A 85 -9.11 11.10 -25.93
N ALA A 86 -9.50 12.32 -26.31
CA ALA A 86 -9.88 12.59 -27.69
C ALA A 86 -8.67 12.37 -28.61
N SER A 87 -8.84 11.56 -29.64
CA SER A 87 -7.79 11.16 -30.57
C SER A 87 -8.09 11.66 -31.99
N ALA A 88 -7.03 11.87 -32.76
CA ALA A 88 -7.08 12.23 -34.17
C ALA A 88 -6.03 11.41 -34.97
N PRO A 89 -6.27 11.13 -36.26
CA PRO A 89 -5.25 10.57 -37.13
C PRO A 89 -4.08 11.54 -37.29
N GLY A 90 -2.86 11.07 -37.05
CA GLY A 90 -1.61 11.76 -37.35
C GLY A 90 -1.20 11.59 -38.81
N ALA A 91 -0.01 12.12 -39.16
CA ALA A 91 0.50 12.19 -40.53
C ALA A 91 0.54 10.83 -41.26
N ASP A 92 0.87 9.76 -40.53
CA ASP A 92 1.01 8.40 -41.07
C ASP A 92 -0.13 7.45 -40.67
N GLY A 93 -1.27 8.01 -40.22
CA GLY A 93 -2.39 7.23 -39.69
C GLY A 93 -2.22 6.74 -38.26
N ALA A 94 -1.06 6.99 -37.64
CA ALA A 94 -0.84 6.79 -36.20
C ALA A 94 -1.82 7.64 -35.38
N LEU A 95 -2.25 7.16 -34.22
CA LEU A 95 -3.20 7.90 -33.39
C LEU A 95 -2.44 8.88 -32.49
N THR A 96 -2.79 10.16 -32.59
CA THR A 96 -2.30 11.20 -31.70
C THR A 96 -3.46 11.80 -30.89
N THR A 97 -3.13 12.56 -29.86
CA THR A 97 -4.07 13.35 -29.07
C THR A 97 -4.65 14.47 -29.92
N ALA A 98 -5.97 14.68 -29.87
CA ALA A 98 -6.65 15.73 -30.63
C ALA A 98 -6.25 17.15 -30.21
N VAL A 99 -5.76 17.30 -28.98
CA VAL A 99 -5.10 18.51 -28.46
C VAL A 99 -3.67 18.10 -28.09
N PRO A 100 -2.62 18.76 -28.60
CA PRO A 100 -1.24 18.40 -28.28
C PRO A 100 -0.97 18.41 -26.77
N ILE A 101 -0.46 17.29 -26.27
CA ILE A 101 -0.12 17.10 -24.86
C ILE A 101 1.39 17.19 -24.68
N SER A 102 1.85 17.92 -23.66
CA SER A 102 3.25 17.92 -23.27
C SER A 102 3.62 16.61 -22.57
N GLY A 103 4.75 15.99 -22.94
CA GLY A 103 5.26 14.78 -22.30
C GLY A 103 5.55 14.95 -20.80
N THR A 104 5.84 16.16 -20.32
CA THR A 104 6.09 16.45 -18.90
C THR A 104 4.82 16.78 -18.11
N LEU A 105 3.65 16.78 -18.78
CA LEU A 105 2.38 17.03 -18.12
C LEU A 105 2.08 15.93 -17.10
N ARG A 106 1.61 16.35 -15.94
CA ARG A 106 1.24 15.49 -14.81
C ARG A 106 -0.26 15.51 -14.55
N LEU A 107 -0.85 14.35 -14.33
CA LEU A 107 -2.23 14.17 -13.91
C LEU A 107 -2.26 13.60 -12.50
N GLN A 108 -2.66 14.44 -11.55
CA GLN A 108 -2.67 14.10 -10.13
C GLN A 108 -4.10 13.80 -9.66
N PHE A 109 -4.26 12.68 -8.95
CA PHE A 109 -5.50 12.23 -8.35
C PHE A 109 -5.29 11.93 -6.87
N LEU A 110 -6.24 12.35 -6.05
CA LEU A 110 -6.28 12.08 -4.62
C LEU A 110 -7.04 10.79 -4.37
N ILE A 111 -6.45 9.89 -3.59
CA ILE A 111 -7.05 8.64 -3.15
C ILE A 111 -7.52 8.82 -1.70
N ARG A 112 -8.81 8.64 -1.43
CA ARG A 112 -9.38 8.71 -0.08
C ARG A 112 -10.05 7.40 0.27
N ILE A 113 -9.89 6.97 1.51
CA ILE A 113 -10.57 5.79 2.05
C ILE A 113 -11.98 6.18 2.47
N ARG A 114 -12.98 5.45 1.96
CA ARG A 114 -14.38 5.54 2.38
C ARG A 114 -14.69 4.54 3.49
N ASN A 115 -14.08 3.36 3.42
CA ASN A 115 -14.29 2.27 4.37
C ASN A 115 -13.00 1.94 5.11
N ALA A 116 -12.97 2.18 6.42
CA ALA A 116 -11.80 1.93 7.26
C ALA A 116 -11.41 0.43 7.29
N ALA A 117 -12.34 -0.48 7.01
CA ALA A 117 -12.06 -1.91 6.92
C ALA A 117 -11.01 -2.25 5.84
N LEU A 118 -10.85 -1.41 4.82
CA LEU A 118 -9.77 -1.59 3.85
C LEU A 118 -8.40 -1.53 4.54
N LEU A 119 -8.16 -0.53 5.39
CA LEU A 119 -6.87 -0.34 6.06
C LEU A 119 -6.54 -1.46 7.06
N SER A 120 -7.57 -2.00 7.72
CA SER A 120 -7.40 -3.13 8.63
C SER A 120 -7.10 -4.41 7.86
N ARG A 121 -7.77 -4.65 6.72
CA ARG A 121 -7.54 -5.80 5.82
C ARG A 121 -6.24 -5.71 5.03
N SER A 122 -5.75 -4.51 4.73
CA SER A 122 -4.52 -4.31 3.97
C SER A 122 -3.28 -4.46 4.84
N ASN A 123 -2.24 -5.06 4.26
CA ASN A 123 -0.93 -5.24 4.89
C ASN A 123 -0.11 -3.94 4.90
N LEU A 124 -0.61 -2.92 5.61
CA LEU A 124 0.04 -1.62 5.74
C LEU A 124 0.50 -1.43 7.19
N ARG A 125 1.61 -0.70 7.37
CA ARG A 125 2.09 -0.33 8.70
C ARG A 125 1.03 0.48 9.45
N ILE A 126 0.71 0.05 10.67
CA ILE A 126 -0.35 0.60 11.52
C ILE A 126 0.14 1.87 12.22
N ASN A 127 1.39 1.86 12.70
CA ASN A 127 2.01 3.00 13.37
C ASN A 127 3.13 3.60 12.49
N PRO A 128 2.81 4.51 11.56
CA PRO A 128 3.83 5.30 10.87
C PRO A 128 4.60 6.20 11.84
N LEU A 129 5.87 6.46 11.53
CA LEU A 129 6.75 7.34 12.32
C LEU A 129 6.52 8.82 12.04
N PHE A 130 5.89 9.14 10.91
CA PHE A 130 5.54 10.48 10.50
C PHE A 130 4.26 10.43 9.65
N PRO A 131 3.48 11.52 9.55
CA PRO A 131 2.15 11.52 8.94
C PRO A 131 2.21 11.57 7.40
N ALA A 132 3.09 10.77 6.79
CA ALA A 132 3.19 10.67 5.34
C ALA A 132 2.00 9.91 4.75
N ILE A 133 1.60 10.32 3.55
CA ILE A 133 0.62 9.61 2.73
C ILE A 133 1.33 8.92 1.57
N TYR A 134 0.65 7.95 0.96
CA TYR A 134 1.20 7.19 -0.16
C TYR A 134 1.34 8.06 -1.42
N TYR A 135 2.41 7.85 -2.18
CA TYR A 135 2.64 8.51 -3.45
C TYR A 135 2.98 7.49 -4.52
N PHE A 136 2.11 7.39 -5.51
CA PHE A 136 2.22 6.46 -6.61
C PHE A 136 2.42 7.22 -7.91
N THR A 137 3.36 6.77 -8.72
CA THR A 137 3.71 7.43 -9.98
C THR A 137 4.22 6.41 -10.98
N ASN A 138 4.08 6.72 -12.26
CA ASN A 138 4.63 5.94 -13.36
C ASN A 138 6.04 6.42 -13.77
N ASP A 139 6.54 7.52 -13.19
CA ASP A 139 7.89 8.02 -13.44
C ASP A 139 8.91 7.53 -12.40
N ASP A 140 10.15 8.01 -12.55
CA ASP A 140 11.31 7.67 -11.73
C ASP A 140 11.43 8.49 -10.43
N THR A 141 10.41 9.28 -10.07
CA THR A 141 10.37 9.99 -8.76
C THR A 141 10.52 9.01 -7.61
N THR A 142 10.06 7.77 -7.81
CA THR A 142 10.31 6.63 -6.94
C THR A 142 10.94 5.50 -7.76
N THR A 143 11.88 4.76 -7.19
CA THR A 143 12.77 3.87 -7.95
C THR A 143 12.37 2.39 -7.82
N GLY A 144 12.87 1.57 -8.77
CA GLY A 144 12.75 0.11 -8.71
C GLY A 144 11.37 -0.45 -9.06
N LYS A 145 10.56 0.29 -9.83
CA LYS A 145 9.24 -0.19 -10.25
C LYS A 145 9.35 -1.30 -11.29
N SER A 146 8.34 -2.17 -11.31
CA SER A 146 8.22 -3.26 -12.26
C SER A 146 6.83 -3.22 -12.87
N PHE A 147 6.74 -3.03 -14.20
CA PHE A 147 5.46 -2.96 -14.89
C PHE A 147 4.68 -4.27 -14.69
N PRO A 148 3.36 -4.22 -14.40
CA PRO A 148 2.47 -3.04 -14.38
C PRO A 148 2.37 -2.29 -13.05
N SER A 149 3.11 -2.67 -12.01
CA SER A 149 2.98 -2.07 -10.67
C SER A 149 3.55 -0.65 -10.60
N LEU A 150 2.80 0.26 -9.98
CA LEU A 150 3.27 1.61 -9.62
C LEU A 150 3.91 1.66 -8.23
N SER A 151 3.95 0.54 -7.52
CA SER A 151 4.56 0.45 -6.18
C SER A 151 6.08 0.45 -6.29
N SER A 152 6.75 1.05 -5.33
CA SER A 152 8.21 1.11 -5.23
C SER A 152 8.78 -0.24 -4.83
N ALA A 153 10.02 -0.53 -5.24
CA ALA A 153 10.68 -1.76 -4.84
C ALA A 153 10.78 -1.91 -3.32
N ILE A 154 10.68 -3.15 -2.85
CA ILE A 154 11.06 -3.52 -1.50
C ILE A 154 12.58 -3.31 -1.36
N GLN A 155 13.02 -2.79 -0.22
CA GLN A 155 14.44 -2.57 0.08
C GLN A 155 14.99 -3.63 1.03
N GLU A 156 16.32 -3.71 1.08
CA GLU A 156 17.08 -4.49 2.06
C GLU A 156 16.69 -4.14 3.49
N VAL A 157 16.74 -5.15 4.36
CA VAL A 157 16.55 -4.99 5.80
C VAL A 157 17.65 -4.08 6.37
N VAL A 158 17.23 -3.14 7.22
CA VAL A 158 18.12 -2.19 7.89
C VAL A 158 18.16 -2.54 9.37
N ASN A 159 19.29 -3.07 9.83
CA ASN A 159 19.47 -3.41 11.24
C ASN A 159 19.29 -2.19 12.14
N GLY A 160 18.51 -2.39 13.20
CA GLY A 160 18.07 -1.37 14.14
C GLY A 160 16.76 -0.67 13.77
N ARG A 161 16.25 -0.75 12.53
CA ARG A 161 14.91 -0.24 12.16
C ARG A 161 13.84 -1.22 12.62
N VAL A 162 12.81 -0.74 13.31
CA VAL A 162 11.67 -1.58 13.70
C VAL A 162 10.74 -1.84 12.49
N TYR A 163 10.53 -3.12 12.19
CA TYR A 163 9.54 -3.63 11.24
C TYR A 163 8.33 -4.18 11.99
N GLU A 164 7.12 -3.74 11.63
CA GLU A 164 5.88 -4.32 12.14
C GLU A 164 5.57 -5.66 11.46
N MET A 165 4.81 -6.51 12.15
CA MET A 165 4.29 -7.76 11.58
C MET A 165 3.54 -7.48 10.27
N GLY A 166 3.93 -8.20 9.23
CA GLY A 166 3.41 -8.05 7.87
C GLY A 166 4.32 -7.24 6.94
N GLU A 167 5.19 -6.37 7.44
CA GLU A 167 6.11 -5.61 6.57
C GLU A 167 7.03 -6.54 5.78
N SER A 168 7.35 -6.15 4.54
CA SER A 168 8.25 -6.89 3.66
C SER A 168 9.60 -6.20 3.53
N ALA A 169 10.67 -6.99 3.45
CA ALA A 169 12.03 -6.55 3.21
C ALA A 169 12.80 -7.62 2.41
N ILE A 170 13.92 -7.24 1.80
CA ILE A 170 14.90 -8.22 1.32
C ILE A 170 15.77 -8.62 2.51
N VAL A 171 15.77 -9.91 2.84
CA VAL A 171 16.49 -10.50 3.97
C VAL A 171 17.34 -11.63 3.43
N ASN A 172 18.66 -11.55 3.60
CA ASN A 172 19.61 -12.52 3.06
C ASN A 172 19.39 -12.79 1.56
N GLY A 173 19.10 -11.73 0.79
CA GLY A 173 18.86 -11.79 -0.66
C GLY A 173 17.49 -12.36 -1.08
N ASN A 174 16.60 -12.68 -0.15
CA ASN A 174 15.26 -13.19 -0.44
C ASN A 174 14.19 -12.21 0.03
N VAL A 175 13.14 -12.04 -0.76
CA VAL A 175 11.97 -11.28 -0.31
C VAL A 175 11.31 -12.04 0.83
N SER A 176 11.13 -11.34 1.94
CA SER A 176 10.65 -11.92 3.19
C SER A 176 9.62 -11.01 3.84
N GLN A 177 8.68 -11.61 4.56
CA GLN A 177 7.67 -10.93 5.37
C GLN A 177 7.96 -11.11 6.85
N ALA A 178 7.84 -10.03 7.63
CA ALA A 178 7.95 -10.07 9.09
C ALA A 178 6.73 -10.80 9.69
N VAL A 179 6.96 -11.90 10.42
CA VAL A 179 5.89 -12.67 11.10
C VAL A 179 5.68 -12.27 12.56
N THR A 180 6.57 -11.41 13.06
CA THR A 180 6.52 -10.76 14.37
C THR A 180 7.18 -9.39 14.24
N ARG A 181 7.04 -8.53 15.25
CA ARG A 181 7.87 -7.34 15.35
C ARG A 181 9.35 -7.75 15.43
N THR A 182 10.19 -7.15 14.58
CA THR A 182 11.63 -7.41 14.51
C THR A 182 12.39 -6.14 14.13
N ASP A 183 13.66 -6.07 14.47
CA ASP A 183 14.54 -4.93 14.18
C ASP A 183 15.86 -5.34 13.50
N ASN A 184 15.98 -6.61 13.13
CA ASN A 184 17.18 -7.18 12.52
C ASN A 184 16.83 -8.30 11.55
N ASP A 185 17.85 -8.81 10.86
CA ASP A 185 17.76 -9.86 9.85
C ASP A 185 17.88 -11.30 10.39
N ALA A 186 18.15 -11.48 11.69
CA ALA A 186 18.45 -12.79 12.26
C ALA A 186 17.21 -13.66 12.51
N ALA A 187 16.08 -13.06 12.86
CA ALA A 187 14.85 -13.78 13.19
C ALA A 187 13.58 -12.97 12.90
N GLY A 188 12.44 -13.67 12.86
CA GLY A 188 11.12 -13.05 12.70
C GLY A 188 10.68 -12.84 11.26
N TRP A 189 11.31 -13.54 10.31
CA TRP A 189 11.04 -13.43 8.87
C TRP A 189 10.63 -14.78 8.27
N VAL A 190 9.77 -14.73 7.24
CA VAL A 190 9.44 -15.88 6.39
C VAL A 190 9.58 -15.48 4.93
N ASN A 191 10.18 -16.33 4.11
CA ASN A 191 10.31 -16.08 2.68
C ASN A 191 8.93 -15.99 2.01
N THR A 192 8.80 -15.08 1.06
CA THR A 192 7.60 -14.89 0.25
C THR A 192 7.98 -14.46 -1.15
N ASP A 193 7.09 -14.64 -2.12
CA ASP A 193 7.27 -14.09 -3.45
C ASP A 193 7.12 -12.57 -3.45
N ASP A 194 7.79 -11.91 -4.41
CA ASP A 194 7.60 -10.49 -4.69
C ASP A 194 6.42 -10.30 -5.65
N TYR A 195 5.29 -9.85 -5.12
CA TYR A 195 4.12 -9.48 -5.93
C TYR A 195 4.06 -7.97 -6.21
N HIS A 196 5.11 -7.20 -5.91
CA HIS A 196 5.19 -5.75 -6.10
C HIS A 196 4.01 -4.99 -5.46
N CYS A 197 3.65 -5.41 -4.24
CA CYS A 197 2.60 -4.81 -3.44
C CYS A 197 3.03 -3.46 -2.86
N ILE A 198 2.02 -2.63 -2.58
CA ILE A 198 2.17 -1.36 -1.86
C ILE A 198 2.88 -1.63 -0.54
N ASN A 199 3.91 -0.83 -0.24
CA ASN A 199 4.73 -1.01 0.94
C ASN A 199 5.14 0.35 1.56
N GLU A 200 5.91 0.34 2.65
CA GLU A 200 6.25 1.57 3.38
C GLU A 200 7.12 2.54 2.55
N TYR A 201 7.84 2.05 1.52
CA TYR A 201 8.65 2.89 0.64
C TYR A 201 7.82 3.73 -0.33
N ASP A 202 6.51 3.45 -0.46
CA ASP A 202 5.56 4.31 -1.18
C ASP A 202 5.03 5.45 -0.31
N ARG A 203 5.17 5.37 1.02
CA ARG A 203 4.61 6.33 1.98
C ARG A 203 5.58 7.49 2.24
N ILE A 204 5.75 8.34 1.22
CA ILE A 204 6.79 9.39 1.22
C ILE A 204 6.24 10.82 1.25
N LEU A 205 4.98 11.06 0.88
CA LEU A 205 4.46 12.41 0.69
C LEU A 205 4.08 13.06 2.02
N LEU A 206 4.73 14.18 2.33
CA LEU A 206 4.65 14.90 3.58
C LEU A 206 4.36 16.39 3.38
N PRO A 207 3.68 17.05 4.33
CA PRO A 207 3.63 18.50 4.37
C PRO A 207 5.01 19.06 4.75
N LYS A 208 5.21 20.38 4.63
CA LYS A 208 6.48 21.02 5.04
C LYS A 208 6.73 21.02 6.54
N LYS A 209 5.69 20.77 7.35
CA LYS A 209 5.76 20.76 8.81
C LYS A 209 5.00 19.57 9.35
N PHE A 210 5.67 18.71 10.10
CA PHE A 210 5.11 17.44 10.57
C PHE A 210 5.83 16.93 11.82
N SER A 211 5.18 16.07 12.59
CA SER A 211 5.80 15.38 13.71
C SER A 211 6.51 14.11 13.25
N TYR A 212 7.62 13.81 13.90
CA TYR A 212 8.32 12.54 13.85
C TYR A 212 8.26 11.86 15.21
N THR A 213 7.89 10.59 15.26
CA THR A 213 7.83 9.76 16.47
C THR A 213 8.94 8.72 16.42
N PHE A 214 9.76 8.63 17.46
CA PHE A 214 10.83 7.65 17.55
C PHE A 214 10.26 6.24 17.78
N ASP A 215 10.82 5.25 17.07
CA ASP A 215 10.47 3.83 17.19
C ASP A 215 11.15 3.11 18.37
N VAL A 216 12.00 3.82 19.10
CA VAL A 216 12.76 3.35 20.26
C VAL A 216 12.72 4.39 21.39
N THR A 217 12.96 3.96 22.62
CA THR A 217 13.02 4.83 23.81
C THR A 217 14.45 5.21 24.17
N GLY A 218 14.61 6.23 25.02
CA GLY A 218 15.89 6.69 25.55
C GLY A 218 16.64 7.63 24.62
N ILE A 219 15.97 8.24 23.64
CA ILE A 219 16.57 9.23 22.76
C ILE A 219 16.57 10.57 23.49
N THR A 220 17.73 11.17 23.75
CA THR A 220 17.82 12.49 24.40
C THR A 220 18.31 13.57 23.44
N GLU A 221 18.98 13.16 22.36
CA GLU A 221 19.53 14.04 21.33
C GLU A 221 19.20 13.48 19.94
N ALA A 222 18.81 14.35 19.01
CA ALA A 222 18.55 13.99 17.63
C ALA A 222 18.83 15.15 16.67
N ASN A 223 19.44 14.85 15.53
CA ASN A 223 19.63 15.76 14.41
C ASN A 223 18.87 15.23 13.19
N PHE A 224 18.01 16.08 12.62
CA PHE A 224 17.30 15.80 11.39
C PHE A 224 17.93 16.61 10.27
N ILE A 225 18.51 15.93 9.30
CA ILE A 225 19.25 16.53 8.19
C ILE A 225 18.49 16.22 6.90
N LEU A 226 17.97 17.26 6.26
CA LEU A 226 17.31 17.16 4.96
C LEU A 226 18.35 17.33 3.85
N MET A 227 18.50 16.32 3.01
CA MET A 227 19.48 16.27 1.92
C MET A 227 18.80 16.34 0.55
N LYS A 228 19.44 16.98 -0.43
CA LYS A 228 19.13 16.85 -1.85
C LYS A 228 20.36 16.35 -2.60
N GLY A 229 20.40 15.07 -2.91
CA GLY A 229 21.63 14.44 -3.38
C GLY A 229 22.71 14.48 -2.29
N ALA A 230 23.87 15.07 -2.59
CA ALA A 230 24.95 15.25 -1.62
C ALA A 230 24.80 16.51 -0.76
N ASP A 231 23.90 17.44 -1.13
CA ASP A 231 23.81 18.75 -0.50
C ASP A 231 22.90 18.72 0.74
N GLU A 232 23.38 19.28 1.84
CA GLU A 232 22.59 19.55 3.05
C GLU A 232 21.73 20.79 2.85
N ILE A 233 20.41 20.61 2.89
CA ILE A 233 19.44 21.70 2.67
C ILE A 233 19.06 22.37 3.98
N LYS A 234 18.83 21.58 5.03
CA LYS A 234 18.44 22.09 6.35
C LYS A 234 18.78 21.06 7.43
N VAL A 235 19.25 21.55 8.58
CA VAL A 235 19.49 20.76 9.79
C VAL A 235 18.58 21.26 10.91
N LEU A 236 17.92 20.35 11.61
CA LEU A 236 17.10 20.63 12.79
C LEU A 236 17.64 19.82 13.98
N PRO A 237 18.37 20.46 14.90
CA PRO A 237 18.87 19.80 16.11
C PRO A 237 17.81 19.81 17.23
N PHE A 238 17.75 18.72 17.98
CA PHE A 238 16.91 18.55 19.17
C PHE A 238 17.77 17.98 20.30
N GLN A 239 17.61 18.55 21.49
CA GLN A 239 18.26 18.09 22.71
C GLN A 239 17.29 18.27 23.88
N GLN A 240 17.11 17.22 24.66
CA GLN A 240 16.25 17.16 25.84
C GLN A 240 17.00 16.51 27.00
N THR A 241 16.64 16.86 28.23
CA THR A 241 17.18 16.21 29.45
C THR A 241 16.44 14.91 29.79
N THR A 242 15.29 14.68 29.16
CA THR A 242 14.45 13.48 29.28
C THR A 242 14.29 12.81 27.92
N ASP A 243 13.61 11.66 27.90
CA ASP A 243 13.32 10.95 26.66
C ASP A 243 12.51 11.82 25.67
N LEU A 244 13.03 11.94 24.45
CA LEU A 244 12.46 12.64 23.31
C LEU A 244 11.66 11.62 22.50
N HIS A 245 10.36 11.55 22.76
CA HIS A 245 9.46 10.65 22.02
C HIS A 245 9.06 11.19 20.65
N ASP A 246 8.85 12.51 20.56
CA ASP A 246 8.37 13.18 19.36
C ASP A 246 9.20 14.44 19.05
N ALA A 247 9.45 14.69 17.77
CA ALA A 247 10.08 15.92 17.27
C ALA A 247 9.19 16.60 16.22
N LEU A 248 8.86 17.87 16.43
CA LEU A 248 8.14 18.67 15.44
C LEU A 248 9.14 19.23 14.41
N LEU A 249 9.12 18.68 13.21
CA LEU A 249 10.00 19.08 12.12
C LEU A 249 9.34 20.20 11.31
N ASP A 250 10.10 21.27 11.07
CA ASP A 250 9.64 22.43 10.32
C ASP A 250 10.61 22.73 9.17
N PHE A 251 10.24 22.31 7.97
CA PHE A 251 10.93 22.56 6.70
C PHE A 251 10.20 23.62 5.87
N THR A 252 9.40 24.50 6.50
CA THR A 252 8.84 25.65 5.79
C THR A 252 9.97 26.50 5.18
N GLY A 253 9.79 26.93 3.94
CA GLY A 253 10.80 27.63 3.13
C GLY A 253 11.61 26.74 2.20
N THR A 254 11.59 25.42 2.39
CA THR A 254 12.22 24.48 1.45
C THR A 254 11.35 24.28 0.20
N PRO A 255 11.92 24.32 -1.02
CA PRO A 255 11.19 24.06 -2.26
C PRO A 255 10.45 22.71 -2.26
N ASP A 256 9.39 22.58 -3.05
CA ASP A 256 8.72 21.30 -3.27
C ASP A 256 9.66 20.33 -4.00
N GLY A 257 9.70 19.07 -3.55
CA GLY A 257 10.57 18.06 -4.15
C GLY A 257 10.88 16.86 -3.26
N ILE A 258 11.59 15.90 -3.85
CA ILE A 258 12.11 14.71 -3.19
C ILE A 258 13.42 15.03 -2.48
N TYR A 259 13.55 14.52 -1.26
CA TYR A 259 14.71 14.68 -0.39
C TYR A 259 15.02 13.36 0.32
N THR A 260 16.23 13.25 0.85
CA THR A 260 16.57 12.24 1.84
C THR A 260 16.58 12.88 3.23
N LEU A 261 15.72 12.41 4.13
CA LEU A 261 15.73 12.79 5.53
C LEU A 261 16.62 11.81 6.31
N LYS A 262 17.81 12.28 6.71
CA LYS A 262 18.71 11.55 7.60
C LYS A 262 18.44 11.97 9.03
N ILE A 263 18.38 10.99 9.93
CA ILE A 263 18.15 11.20 11.35
C ILE A 263 19.28 10.51 12.10
N THR A 264 20.05 11.28 12.86
CA THR A 264 21.02 10.75 13.81
C THR A 264 20.61 11.11 15.21
N GLY A 265 20.87 10.26 16.19
CA GLY A 265 20.56 10.56 17.58
C GLY A 265 21.42 9.80 18.57
N SER A 266 21.15 10.02 19.85
CA SER A 266 21.78 9.27 20.95
C SER A 266 21.54 7.76 20.81
N ASN A 267 22.34 6.95 21.51
CA ASN A 267 22.27 5.47 21.46
C ASN A 267 22.45 4.88 20.05
N SER A 268 23.30 5.52 19.24
CA SER A 268 23.58 5.10 17.85
C SER A 268 22.32 5.08 16.97
N TYR A 269 21.32 5.89 17.30
CA TYR A 269 20.12 6.00 16.48
C TYR A 269 20.48 6.57 15.11
N ASN A 270 20.17 5.82 14.05
CA ASN A 270 20.40 6.22 12.68
C ASN A 270 19.26 5.75 11.78
N ARG A 271 18.65 6.67 11.05
CA ARG A 271 17.62 6.40 10.05
C ARG A 271 17.82 7.25 8.80
N SER A 272 17.35 6.73 7.69
CA SER A 272 17.31 7.44 6.42
C SER A 272 16.00 7.13 5.72
N TYR A 273 15.27 8.17 5.32
CA TYR A 273 14.00 8.05 4.60
C TYR A 273 14.02 8.90 3.33
N THR A 274 13.46 8.38 2.25
CA THR A 274 13.06 9.22 1.12
C THR A 274 11.76 9.93 1.49
N VAL A 275 11.73 11.25 1.35
CA VAL A 275 10.54 12.06 1.66
C VAL A 275 10.22 12.98 0.49
N TYR A 276 8.95 13.08 0.14
CA TYR A 276 8.44 14.06 -0.81
C TYR A 276 7.78 15.20 -0.03
N LEU A 277 8.50 16.30 0.12
CA LEU A 277 7.96 17.49 0.78
C LEU A 277 7.19 18.32 -0.23
N HIS A 278 5.86 18.43 -0.09
CA HIS A 278 5.04 19.23 -0.99
C HIS A 278 4.00 20.06 -0.23
N ALA A 279 3.94 21.37 -0.50
CA ALA A 279 3.08 22.28 0.24
C ALA A 279 1.57 22.07 -0.01
N THR A 280 1.17 21.81 -1.25
CA THR A 280 -0.25 21.78 -1.67
C THR A 280 -0.76 20.39 -2.06
N LEU A 281 0.11 19.47 -2.46
CA LEU A 281 -0.28 18.13 -2.88
C LEU A 281 -0.65 17.23 -1.68
N TYR A 282 0.03 17.43 -0.55
CA TYR A 282 -0.32 16.74 0.69
C TYR A 282 -1.69 17.20 1.20
N GLN A 283 -2.61 16.25 1.37
CA GLN A 283 -3.90 16.48 2.00
C GLN A 283 -4.11 15.47 3.12
N ARG A 284 -4.38 15.95 4.33
CA ARG A 284 -4.47 15.12 5.53
C ARG A 284 -5.59 14.07 5.46
N ASP A 285 -6.65 14.37 4.73
CA ASP A 285 -7.79 13.47 4.50
C ASP A 285 -7.57 12.51 3.33
N ALA A 286 -6.51 12.68 2.55
CA ALA A 286 -6.10 11.72 1.53
C ALA A 286 -5.26 10.60 2.16
N TRP A 287 -5.47 9.38 1.67
CA TRP A 287 -4.62 8.25 1.99
C TRP A 287 -3.42 8.16 1.07
N GLY A 288 -3.57 8.60 -0.18
CA GLY A 288 -2.47 8.68 -1.13
C GLY A 288 -2.77 9.57 -2.32
N VAL A 289 -1.75 9.73 -3.15
CA VAL A 289 -1.78 10.46 -4.42
C VAL A 289 -1.33 9.53 -5.53
N LEU A 290 -2.07 9.54 -6.62
CA LEU A 290 -1.68 8.96 -7.90
C LEU A 290 -1.25 10.10 -8.83
N ASP A 291 0.02 10.14 -9.24
CA ASP A 291 0.59 11.11 -10.15
C ASP A 291 1.03 10.44 -11.45
N LEU A 292 0.32 10.70 -12.55
CA LEU A 292 0.64 10.11 -13.85
C LEU A 292 1.31 11.14 -14.76
N VAL A 293 2.53 10.85 -15.18
CA VAL A 293 3.30 11.64 -16.16
C VAL A 293 3.05 11.10 -17.56
N MET A 294 2.85 11.99 -18.53
CA MET A 294 2.51 11.58 -19.90
C MET A 294 3.62 10.77 -20.57
N HIS A 295 4.86 11.22 -20.43
CA HIS A 295 6.03 10.58 -21.00
C HIS A 295 7.09 10.35 -19.92
N THR A 296 7.51 9.10 -19.79
CA THR A 296 8.48 8.60 -18.81
C THR A 296 9.68 8.00 -19.52
N ALA A 297 10.84 7.87 -18.85
CA ALA A 297 12.02 7.26 -19.45
C ALA A 297 11.79 5.78 -19.82
N ASP A 298 11.06 5.03 -19.00
CA ASP A 298 10.64 3.67 -19.31
C ASP A 298 9.40 3.67 -20.21
N ALA A 299 9.53 3.11 -21.41
CA ALA A 299 8.47 3.02 -22.41
C ALA A 299 7.26 2.21 -21.94
N SER A 300 7.45 1.25 -21.04
CA SER A 300 6.36 0.43 -20.48
C SER A 300 5.41 1.26 -19.61
N PHE A 301 5.90 2.40 -19.10
CA PHE A 301 5.14 3.30 -18.22
C PHE A 301 4.62 4.57 -18.92
N GLN A 302 4.89 4.73 -20.22
CA GLN A 302 4.46 5.90 -20.98
C GLN A 302 2.96 5.86 -21.27
N LEU A 303 2.28 7.01 -21.18
CA LEU A 303 0.91 7.20 -21.65
C LEU A 303 0.89 7.64 -23.12
N ILE A 304 1.90 8.43 -23.50
CA ILE A 304 2.21 8.84 -24.87
C ILE A 304 3.71 8.67 -25.14
N ASP A 305 4.08 8.38 -26.37
CA ASP A 305 5.49 8.29 -26.76
C ASP A 305 6.15 9.68 -26.88
N ALA A 306 7.43 9.69 -27.25
CA ALA A 306 8.23 10.92 -27.37
C ALA A 306 7.70 11.86 -28.47
N ASP A 307 6.98 11.33 -29.46
CA ASP A 307 6.38 12.06 -30.58
C ASP A 307 4.93 12.50 -30.29
N GLY A 308 4.41 12.18 -29.09
CA GLY A 308 3.05 12.50 -28.68
C GLY A 308 1.99 11.59 -29.31
N LEU A 309 2.39 10.40 -29.76
CA LEU A 309 1.47 9.36 -30.21
C LEU A 309 0.97 8.54 -29.02
N LEU A 310 -0.26 8.04 -29.15
CA LEU A 310 -0.85 7.15 -28.15
C LEU A 310 -0.19 5.78 -28.20
N ALA A 311 -0.07 5.10 -27.06
CA ALA A 311 0.37 3.71 -27.03
C ALA A 311 -0.64 2.79 -27.76
N VAL A 312 -0.19 2.08 -28.81
CA VAL A 312 -0.97 1.17 -29.67
C VAL A 312 -0.30 -0.22 -29.66
N PRO A 313 -1.03 -1.35 -29.65
CA PRO A 313 -2.48 -1.53 -29.80
C PRO A 313 -3.30 -1.26 -28.54
N THR A 314 -2.68 -1.25 -27.36
CA THR A 314 -3.38 -1.12 -26.08
C THR A 314 -2.70 -0.07 -25.21
N ALA A 315 -3.53 0.80 -24.63
CA ALA A 315 -3.09 1.74 -23.60
C ALA A 315 -2.54 1.00 -22.37
N PRO A 316 -1.59 1.59 -21.63
CA PRO A 316 -1.02 0.97 -20.44
C PRO A 316 -2.09 0.72 -19.37
N VAL A 317 -1.97 -0.43 -18.71
CA VAL A 317 -2.78 -0.81 -17.56
C VAL A 317 -1.83 -0.94 -16.38
N PHE A 318 -1.93 0.02 -15.46
CA PHE A 318 -1.14 0.07 -14.25
C PHE A 318 -1.86 -0.59 -13.09
N GLU A 319 -1.09 -1.01 -12.09
CA GLU A 319 -1.59 -1.69 -10.91
C GLU A 319 -1.07 -1.09 -9.60
N LEU A 320 -1.98 -0.98 -8.65
CA LEU A 320 -1.73 -0.74 -7.24
C LEU A 320 -2.23 -1.97 -6.48
N ARG A 321 -1.30 -2.72 -5.88
CA ARG A 321 -1.57 -4.06 -5.35
C ARG A 321 -1.55 -4.02 -3.83
N PHE A 322 -2.69 -4.28 -3.20
CA PHE A 322 -2.79 -4.43 -1.75
C PHE A 322 -2.65 -5.89 -1.38
N ALA A 323 -1.58 -6.20 -0.64
CA ALA A 323 -1.49 -7.48 0.06
C ALA A 323 -2.47 -7.53 1.24
N SER A 324 -2.99 -8.71 1.52
CA SER A 324 -3.79 -8.96 2.72
C SER A 324 -2.94 -8.98 3.98
N ARG A 325 -3.44 -8.37 5.05
CA ARG A 325 -2.81 -8.45 6.36
C ARG A 325 -2.89 -9.89 6.88
N SER A 326 -1.74 -10.44 7.23
CA SER A 326 -1.67 -11.69 7.99
C SER A 326 -1.90 -11.39 9.47
N THR A 327 -2.79 -12.15 10.13
CA THR A 327 -3.13 -11.95 11.55
C THR A 327 -3.28 -13.30 12.25
N TYR A 328 -3.05 -13.31 13.56
CA TYR A 328 -3.45 -14.45 14.38
C TYR A 328 -4.95 -14.42 14.60
N TRP A 329 -5.64 -15.53 14.38
CA TRP A 329 -7.10 -15.57 14.47
C TRP A 329 -7.49 -15.98 15.88
N LYS A 330 -8.18 -15.09 16.58
CA LYS A 330 -8.52 -15.24 18.00
C LYS A 330 -10.02 -15.41 18.16
N TYR A 331 -10.41 -16.57 18.65
CA TYR A 331 -11.80 -16.97 18.78
C TYR A 331 -12.23 -16.96 20.24
N TYR A 332 -13.31 -16.26 20.52
CA TYR A 332 -13.94 -16.20 21.83
C TYR A 332 -15.09 -17.20 21.90
N LEU A 333 -14.97 -18.17 22.80
CA LEU A 333 -15.97 -19.20 23.05
C LEU A 333 -17.04 -18.70 24.04
N GLN A 334 -18.29 -19.09 23.85
CA GLN A 334 -19.38 -18.70 24.76
C GLN A 334 -19.32 -19.45 26.11
N LYS A 335 -20.02 -18.89 27.11
CA LYS A 335 -20.04 -19.32 28.52
C LYS A 335 -20.66 -20.72 28.67
N GLY A 336 -19.86 -21.78 28.52
CA GLY A 336 -20.29 -23.16 28.78
C GLY A 336 -19.34 -24.24 28.23
N ASP A 337 -18.58 -23.90 27.20
CA ASP A 337 -17.78 -24.85 26.44
C ASP A 337 -16.28 -24.54 26.64
N PRO A 338 -15.64 -25.02 27.72
CA PRO A 338 -14.18 -25.04 27.72
C PRO A 338 -13.73 -25.84 26.50
N PRO A 339 -12.65 -25.45 25.81
CA PRO A 339 -12.08 -26.34 24.82
C PRO A 339 -11.80 -27.68 25.53
N GLY A 340 -12.43 -28.75 25.04
CA GLY A 340 -12.27 -30.08 25.58
C GLY A 340 -10.79 -30.43 25.67
N SER A 341 -10.46 -31.40 26.52
CA SER A 341 -9.12 -32.01 26.59
C SER A 341 -8.73 -32.76 25.31
N ASP A 342 -9.42 -32.51 24.19
CA ASP A 342 -9.19 -33.14 22.90
C ASP A 342 -7.78 -32.84 22.39
N SER A 343 -7.22 -33.86 21.75
CA SER A 343 -5.83 -33.92 21.29
C SER A 343 -5.57 -33.20 19.96
N ASN A 344 -6.60 -32.67 19.31
CA ASN A 344 -6.46 -32.07 17.98
C ASN A 344 -6.36 -30.53 18.04
N TRP A 345 -5.21 -30.08 18.52
CA TRP A 345 -4.79 -28.68 18.58
C TRP A 345 -3.93 -28.30 17.37
N ASP A 346 -4.05 -28.97 16.23
CA ASP A 346 -3.05 -28.85 15.15
C ASP A 346 -2.91 -27.41 14.61
N GLU A 347 -4.01 -26.66 14.54
CA GLU A 347 -4.05 -25.32 13.94
C GLU A 347 -4.25 -24.19 14.96
N VAL A 348 -4.73 -24.51 16.16
CA VAL A 348 -5.04 -23.54 17.23
C VAL A 348 -4.41 -23.96 18.56
N SER A 349 -4.28 -23.03 19.50
CA SER A 349 -3.86 -23.29 20.87
C SER A 349 -4.75 -22.53 21.86
N PRO A 350 -4.87 -23.00 23.12
CA PRO A 350 -5.48 -22.18 24.17
C PRO A 350 -4.68 -20.88 24.33
N ALA A 351 -5.36 -19.76 24.50
CA ALA A 351 -4.70 -18.51 24.85
C ALA A 351 -3.93 -18.63 26.19
N PRO A 352 -2.91 -17.78 26.45
CA PRO A 352 -2.06 -17.87 27.64
C PRO A 352 -2.82 -17.90 28.99
N PRO A 353 -2.17 -18.34 30.09
CA PRO A 353 -2.83 -18.60 31.37
C PRO A 353 -3.61 -17.39 31.88
N GLY A 354 -4.93 -17.54 32.05
CA GLY A 354 -5.82 -16.52 32.60
C GLY A 354 -7.08 -16.25 31.77
N ILE A 355 -7.06 -16.54 30.47
CA ILE A 355 -8.21 -16.33 29.58
C ILE A 355 -8.93 -17.66 29.35
N ARG A 356 -9.82 -18.02 30.29
CA ARG A 356 -10.75 -19.15 30.09
C ARG A 356 -11.70 -18.76 28.95
N LYS A 357 -11.70 -19.50 27.82
CA LYS A 357 -12.58 -19.37 26.62
C LYS A 357 -12.01 -18.64 25.40
N VAL A 358 -10.70 -18.61 25.22
CA VAL A 358 -10.11 -18.12 23.97
C VAL A 358 -9.18 -19.17 23.38
N ILE A 359 -9.35 -19.43 22.10
CA ILE A 359 -8.39 -20.18 21.28
C ILE A 359 -7.80 -19.23 20.23
N ILE A 360 -6.52 -19.41 19.92
CA ILE A 360 -5.78 -18.58 18.96
C ILE A 360 -5.13 -19.48 17.92
N SER A 361 -5.04 -19.05 16.67
CA SER A 361 -4.27 -19.78 15.67
C SER A 361 -2.80 -19.90 16.08
N LYS A 362 -2.14 -21.01 15.73
CA LYS A 362 -0.71 -21.21 16.03
C LYS A 362 0.22 -20.40 15.14
N GLN A 363 -0.28 -19.95 13.99
CA GLN A 363 0.44 -19.15 13.01
C GLN A 363 -0.49 -18.04 12.49
N PRO A 364 0.07 -16.96 11.92
CA PRO A 364 -0.75 -15.95 11.29
C PRO A 364 -1.31 -16.44 9.95
N TYR A 365 -2.53 -16.05 9.63
CA TYR A 365 -3.17 -16.32 8.34
C TYR A 365 -3.58 -15.01 7.67
N PRO A 366 -3.41 -14.90 6.34
CA PRO A 366 -3.86 -13.73 5.59
C PRO A 366 -5.38 -13.60 5.68
N LEU A 367 -5.84 -12.37 5.92
CA LEU A 367 -7.26 -12.04 5.83
C LEU A 367 -7.76 -12.23 4.40
N MET A 368 -8.86 -12.95 4.23
CA MET A 368 -9.48 -13.20 2.93
C MET A 368 -10.99 -13.38 3.08
N GLN A 369 -11.72 -12.93 2.06
CA GLN A 369 -13.16 -13.10 1.94
C GLN A 369 -13.53 -14.54 1.59
N ALA A 370 -12.70 -15.22 0.78
CA ALA A 370 -12.86 -16.63 0.52
C ALA A 370 -12.69 -17.43 1.82
N TYR A 371 -13.47 -18.49 1.97
CA TYR A 371 -13.33 -19.37 3.14
C TYR A 371 -11.95 -20.01 3.16
N ARG A 372 -11.35 -20.08 4.36
CA ARG A 372 -10.10 -20.81 4.63
C ARG A 372 -10.36 -21.73 5.80
N LYS A 373 -9.98 -22.98 5.67
CA LYS A 373 -10.23 -23.93 6.75
C LYS A 373 -9.24 -23.67 7.90
N VAL A 374 -9.79 -23.29 9.05
CA VAL A 374 -9.14 -23.39 10.35
C VAL A 374 -10.06 -24.20 11.25
N SER A 375 -9.54 -25.22 11.92
CA SER A 375 -10.35 -26.20 12.64
C SER A 375 -9.94 -26.32 14.11
N TYR A 376 -10.94 -26.58 14.95
CA TYR A 376 -10.77 -27.06 16.31
C TYR A 376 -11.49 -28.40 16.43
N ALA A 377 -10.75 -29.47 16.73
CA ALA A 377 -11.26 -30.84 16.64
C ALA A 377 -11.90 -31.13 15.26
N ALA A 378 -13.18 -31.50 15.23
CA ALA A 378 -13.93 -31.73 13.99
C ALA A 378 -14.68 -30.48 13.48
N ILE A 379 -14.59 -29.36 14.19
CA ILE A 379 -15.35 -28.14 13.90
C ILE A 379 -14.50 -27.19 13.06
N SER A 380 -15.05 -26.81 11.92
CA SER A 380 -14.55 -25.72 11.11
C SER A 380 -14.92 -24.37 11.72
N LEU A 381 -13.92 -23.53 11.93
CA LEU A 381 -14.04 -22.19 12.48
C LEU A 381 -14.24 -21.17 11.35
N PRO A 382 -15.05 -20.11 11.58
CA PRO A 382 -15.27 -19.06 10.59
C PRO A 382 -14.03 -18.17 10.41
N ASN A 383 -13.88 -17.57 9.23
CA ASN A 383 -12.84 -16.58 8.99
C ASN A 383 -13.17 -15.23 9.66
N PRO A 384 -12.16 -14.45 10.09
CA PRO A 384 -12.35 -13.06 10.47
C PRO A 384 -12.62 -12.17 9.26
N ASP A 385 -13.49 -11.19 9.42
CA ASP A 385 -13.79 -10.16 8.42
C ASP A 385 -12.73 -9.04 8.36
N GLY A 386 -11.82 -9.00 9.34
CA GLY A 386 -10.77 -7.99 9.46
C GLY A 386 -11.22 -6.67 10.08
N GLU A 387 -12.45 -6.57 10.61
CA GLU A 387 -12.94 -5.33 11.23
C GLU A 387 -12.49 -5.17 12.69
N MET A 388 -12.33 -6.30 13.40
CA MET A 388 -11.87 -6.32 14.79
C MET A 388 -10.40 -6.74 14.88
N ILE A 389 -9.50 -5.77 14.76
CA ILE A 389 -8.06 -5.98 14.97
C ILE A 389 -7.65 -5.56 16.38
N SER A 390 -6.92 -6.42 17.06
CA SER A 390 -6.34 -6.18 18.38
C SER A 390 -4.84 -6.48 18.39
N ARG A 391 -4.15 -5.99 19.42
CA ARG A 391 -2.75 -6.31 19.68
C ARG A 391 -2.63 -7.17 20.94
N GLN A 392 -1.81 -8.21 20.87
CA GLN A 392 -1.44 -9.04 22.02
C GLN A 392 0.08 -9.14 22.09
N GLY A 393 0.70 -8.29 22.90
CA GLY A 393 2.15 -8.06 22.82
C GLY A 393 2.50 -7.50 21.44
N ASP A 394 3.45 -8.15 20.76
CA ASP A 394 3.87 -7.81 19.40
C ASP A 394 3.04 -8.47 18.29
N LEU A 395 2.05 -9.31 18.65
CA LEU A 395 1.19 -9.99 17.69
C LEU A 395 0.00 -9.11 17.30
N ILE A 396 -0.37 -9.15 16.02
CA ILE A 396 -1.61 -8.57 15.50
C ILE A 396 -2.64 -9.69 15.37
N CYS A 397 -3.77 -9.54 16.06
CA CYS A 397 -4.82 -10.55 16.13
C CYS A 397 -6.11 -10.03 15.50
N SER A 398 -6.82 -10.88 14.75
CA SER A 398 -8.19 -10.62 14.32
C SER A 398 -9.15 -11.41 15.22
N GLU A 399 -10.14 -10.71 15.77
CA GLU A 399 -11.02 -11.24 16.81
C GLU A 399 -12.37 -11.71 16.25
N ILE A 400 -12.83 -12.87 16.72
CA ILE A 400 -14.07 -13.50 16.28
C ILE A 400 -14.85 -13.96 17.51
N LEU A 401 -16.09 -13.47 17.63
CA LEU A 401 -17.03 -13.94 18.63
C LEU A 401 -17.78 -15.15 18.07
N LEU A 402 -17.50 -16.33 18.58
CA LEU A 402 -18.20 -17.53 18.13
C LEU A 402 -19.62 -17.56 18.69
N PRO A 403 -20.62 -17.98 17.90
CA PRO A 403 -21.91 -18.36 18.46
C PRO A 403 -21.74 -19.57 19.39
N LYS A 404 -22.76 -19.87 20.21
CA LYS A 404 -22.75 -21.06 21.07
C LYS A 404 -22.52 -22.30 20.21
N MET A 405 -21.39 -22.97 20.40
CA MET A 405 -21.08 -24.20 19.69
C MET A 405 -21.84 -25.35 20.37
N LYS A 406 -22.36 -26.29 19.58
CA LYS A 406 -22.69 -27.61 20.11
C LYS A 406 -21.45 -28.46 19.90
N LEU A 407 -20.56 -28.47 20.89
CA LEU A 407 -19.43 -29.41 20.93
C LEU A 407 -19.95 -30.83 21.13
#